data_AF-A8EYN2-F1
#
_entry.id   AF-A8EYN2-F1
#
_cell.length_a   1.000
_cell.length_b   1.000
_cell.length_c   1.000
_cell.angle_alpha   90.00
_cell.angle_beta   90.00
_cell.angle_gamma   90.00
#
_symmetry.space_group_name_H-M   'P 1'
#
loop_
_entity.id
_entity.type
_entity.pdbx_description
1 polymer ?
#
loop_
_entity_poly.entity_id
_entity_poly.type
_entity_poly.pdbx_seq_one_letter_code
_entity_poly.pdbx_strand_id
1 'polypeptide(L)'
;MKDLKNWQDEFEVCIYAKKLLDKVIYLNSIVKVPPVDVLEVKKAIYYARKYHGGQMRQSGELFYSHPIEVAYMVSDYLFRTDILVTSILHDTIEDTELTKEKILQEFGKNIANQVMDLTRIKENGIKISSAEMVEMLYKEKKHDVLLIKLFDRLHNIQTIGAKSPEKAKKIVNETLISFIVLMPYLGIPSLEKHFYRLCLHATHKNRLKENTLFTNNLRKFWSYFKHNTESINII
;
A
#
# COMPACT_ATOMS: atom_id res chain seq x y z
N MET A 1 20.37 16.97 13.41
CA MET A 1 19.89 15.64 12.98
C MET A 1 20.98 14.63 13.26
N LYS A 2 20.74 13.60 14.10
CA LYS A 2 21.74 12.54 14.34
C LYS A 2 22.12 11.86 13.03
N ASP A 3 23.41 11.68 12.79
CA ASP A 3 23.98 11.01 11.62
C ASP A 3 23.41 9.58 11.52
N LEU A 4 22.82 9.23 10.38
CA LEU A 4 22.09 7.97 10.17
C LEU A 4 23.02 6.81 9.78
N LYS A 5 24.33 7.04 9.80
CA LYS A 5 25.35 6.03 9.50
C LYS A 5 25.31 4.83 10.45
N ASN A 6 24.85 5.01 11.69
CA ASN A 6 24.85 3.96 12.72
C ASN A 6 23.47 3.35 12.97
N TRP A 7 22.57 3.35 11.97
CA TRP A 7 21.21 2.79 12.12
C TRP A 7 21.20 1.32 12.57
N GLN A 8 22.26 0.58 12.26
CA GLN A 8 22.45 -0.83 12.64
C GLN A 8 22.53 -1.00 14.16
N ASP A 9 23.17 -0.06 14.86
CA ASP A 9 23.33 -0.09 16.32
C ASP A 9 22.02 0.28 17.04
N GLU A 10 21.15 1.05 16.38
CA GLU A 10 19.85 1.48 16.90
C GLU A 10 18.68 0.59 16.43
N PHE A 11 18.95 -0.44 15.62
CA PHE A 11 17.91 -1.30 15.08
C PHE A 11 17.43 -2.31 16.12
N GLU A 12 16.23 -2.07 16.64
CA GLU A 12 15.51 -3.03 17.47
C GLU A 12 14.49 -3.79 16.63
N VAL A 13 14.25 -5.07 16.95
CA VAL A 13 13.26 -5.90 16.25
C VAL A 13 11.94 -5.88 17.03
N CYS A 14 10.87 -5.36 16.41
CA CYS A 14 9.50 -5.51 16.91
C CYS A 14 8.80 -6.72 16.27
N ILE A 15 7.61 -7.10 16.77
CA ILE A 15 6.88 -8.28 16.29
C ILE A 15 6.59 -8.24 14.78
N TYR A 16 6.19 -7.07 14.26
CA TYR A 16 5.93 -6.85 12.83
C TYR A 16 7.20 -7.00 11.99
N ALA A 17 8.30 -6.38 12.45
CA ALA A 17 9.60 -6.48 11.79
C ALA A 17 10.09 -7.93 11.76
N LYS A 18 9.98 -8.65 12.88
CA LYS A 18 10.35 -10.07 12.95
C LYS A 18 9.55 -10.89 11.93
N LYS A 19 8.22 -10.73 11.92
CA LYS A 19 7.33 -11.45 11.00
C LYS A 19 7.70 -11.21 9.52
N LEU A 20 7.97 -9.96 9.13
CA LEU A 20 8.40 -9.64 7.77
C LEU A 20 9.78 -10.21 7.45
N LEU A 21 10.77 -10.02 8.34
CA LEU A 21 12.14 -10.48 8.10
C LEU A 21 12.23 -12.00 8.02
N ASP A 22 11.54 -12.73 8.90
CA ASP A 22 11.47 -14.19 8.87
C ASP A 22 10.90 -14.67 7.52
N LYS A 23 9.83 -14.00 7.03
CA LYS A 23 9.26 -14.30 5.72
C LYS A 23 10.21 -13.98 4.57
N VAL A 24 10.89 -12.84 4.58
CA VAL A 24 11.87 -12.47 3.55
C VAL A 24 13.02 -13.47 3.50
N ILE A 25 13.54 -13.88 4.66
CA ILE A 25 14.59 -14.91 4.75
C ILE A 25 14.09 -16.24 4.18
N TYR A 26 12.88 -16.66 4.54
CA TYR A 26 12.27 -17.86 4.01
C TYR A 26 12.08 -17.79 2.49
N LEU A 27 11.48 -16.72 1.96
CA LEU A 27 11.27 -16.54 0.53
C LEU A 27 12.58 -16.49 -0.25
N ASN A 28 13.62 -15.84 0.28
CA ASN A 28 14.97 -15.88 -0.30
C ASN A 28 15.54 -17.30 -0.42
N SER A 29 15.11 -18.23 0.43
CA SER A 29 15.57 -19.62 0.40
C SER A 29 14.82 -20.51 -0.61
N ILE A 30 13.62 -20.10 -1.06
CA ILE A 30 12.76 -20.94 -1.90
C ILE A 30 12.41 -20.34 -3.27
N VAL A 31 12.42 -19.01 -3.41
CA VAL A 31 12.02 -18.33 -4.64
C VAL A 31 13.22 -18.22 -5.57
N LYS A 32 13.04 -18.63 -6.83
CA LYS A 32 14.09 -18.60 -7.87
C LYS A 32 14.17 -17.25 -8.59
N VAL A 33 14.26 -16.17 -7.82
CA VAL A 33 14.47 -14.80 -8.32
C VAL A 33 15.70 -14.21 -7.61
N PRO A 34 16.27 -13.08 -8.08
CA PRO A 34 17.33 -12.40 -7.33
C PRO A 34 16.89 -12.15 -5.88
N PRO A 35 17.72 -12.51 -4.89
CA PRO A 35 17.32 -12.43 -3.50
C PRO A 35 17.06 -10.97 -3.11
N VAL A 36 16.06 -10.78 -2.27
CA VAL A 36 15.82 -9.51 -1.60
C VAL A 36 16.97 -9.22 -0.65
N ASP A 37 17.48 -7.99 -0.70
CA ASP A 37 18.49 -7.51 0.24
C ASP A 37 17.83 -7.26 1.61
N VAL A 38 18.10 -8.17 2.55
CA VAL A 38 17.57 -8.13 3.91
C VAL A 38 18.07 -6.90 4.66
N LEU A 39 19.26 -6.39 4.35
CA LEU A 39 19.84 -5.23 5.02
C LEU A 39 19.12 -3.94 4.61
N GLU A 40 18.82 -3.78 3.32
CA GLU A 40 17.97 -2.70 2.80
C GLU A 40 16.58 -2.70 3.45
N VAL A 41 15.96 -3.88 3.58
CA VAL A 41 14.65 -4.02 4.25
C VAL A 41 14.73 -3.63 5.73
N LYS A 42 15.77 -4.08 6.47
CA LYS A 42 15.99 -3.67 7.87
C LYS A 42 16.18 -2.17 7.99
N LYS A 43 16.94 -1.56 7.10
CA LYS A 43 17.16 -0.10 7.05
C LYS A 43 15.84 0.63 6.84
N ALA A 44 15.01 0.18 5.89
CA ALA A 44 13.69 0.77 5.66
C ALA A 44 12.79 0.67 6.90
N ILE A 45 12.77 -0.48 7.59
CA ILE A 45 12.03 -0.65 8.86
C ILE A 45 12.53 0.33 9.93
N TYR A 46 13.85 0.50 10.06
CA TYR A 46 14.42 1.49 10.99
C TYR A 46 13.93 2.91 10.67
N TYR A 47 13.96 3.32 9.39
CA TYR A 47 13.49 4.65 8.98
C TYR A 47 11.99 4.82 9.25
N ALA A 48 11.15 3.85 8.85
CA ALA A 48 9.73 3.87 9.16
C ALA A 48 9.50 4.01 10.67
N ARG A 49 10.19 3.21 11.50
CA ARG A 49 10.12 3.31 12.97
C ARG A 49 10.59 4.65 13.50
N LYS A 50 11.67 5.23 12.97
CA LYS A 50 12.24 6.49 13.47
C LYS A 50 11.30 7.66 13.23
N TYR A 51 10.73 7.74 12.02
CA TYR A 51 9.87 8.85 11.62
C TYR A 51 8.43 8.69 12.11
N HIS A 52 7.94 7.46 12.24
CA HIS A 52 6.61 7.16 12.79
C HIS A 52 6.60 6.85 14.29
N GLY A 53 7.75 6.70 14.94
CA GLY A 53 7.88 6.07 16.27
C GLY A 53 7.25 6.81 17.44
N GLY A 54 7.04 8.12 17.30
CA GLY A 54 6.26 8.91 18.26
C GLY A 54 4.75 8.87 18.03
N GLN A 55 4.29 8.23 16.94
CA GLN A 55 2.90 8.26 16.50
C GLN A 55 2.18 6.93 16.77
N MET A 56 1.01 7.02 17.39
CA MET A 56 0.07 5.91 17.58
C MET A 56 -1.01 5.97 16.50
N ARG A 57 -1.40 4.82 15.94
CA ARG A 57 -2.59 4.73 15.07
C ARG A 57 -3.86 4.89 15.92
N GLN A 58 -4.96 5.22 15.25
CA GLN A 58 -6.30 5.23 15.86
C GLN A 58 -6.72 3.85 16.42
N SER A 59 -6.09 2.75 15.97
CA SER A 59 -6.30 1.40 16.50
C SER A 59 -5.56 1.12 17.82
N GLY A 60 -4.64 2.00 18.24
CA GLY A 60 -3.77 1.80 19.41
C GLY A 60 -2.43 1.11 19.09
N GLU A 61 -2.19 0.71 17.85
CA GLU A 61 -0.89 0.17 17.39
C GLU A 61 0.07 1.29 16.98
N LEU A 62 1.37 1.01 17.01
CA LEU A 62 2.40 1.95 16.54
C LEU A 62 2.28 2.18 15.03
N PHE A 63 2.43 3.42 14.56
CA PHE A 63 2.12 3.80 13.18
C PHE A 63 2.95 3.06 12.13
N TYR A 64 4.19 2.70 12.46
CA TYR A 64 5.07 1.88 11.60
C TYR A 64 4.58 0.44 11.36
N SER A 65 3.63 -0.08 12.16
CA SER A 65 3.13 -1.47 12.00
C SER A 65 2.49 -1.70 10.63
N HIS A 66 1.77 -0.71 10.13
CA HIS A 66 1.02 -0.83 8.89
C HIS A 66 1.88 -0.90 7.64
N PRO A 67 2.85 0.01 7.41
CA PRO A 67 3.73 -0.13 6.25
C PRO A 67 4.46 -1.47 6.22
N ILE A 68 4.80 -2.02 7.39
CA ILE A 68 5.43 -3.34 7.51
C ILE A 68 4.45 -4.47 7.13
N GLU A 69 3.20 -4.41 7.60
CA GLU A 69 2.17 -5.39 7.19
C GLU A 69 1.80 -5.27 5.69
N VAL A 70 1.81 -4.05 5.13
CA VAL A 70 1.64 -3.86 3.68
C VAL A 70 2.77 -4.55 2.93
N ALA A 71 4.04 -4.33 3.31
CA ALA A 71 5.18 -5.00 2.71
C ALA A 71 5.12 -6.53 2.88
N TYR A 72 4.64 -7.02 4.02
CA TYR A 72 4.41 -8.43 4.26
C TYR A 72 3.42 -9.02 3.24
N MET A 73 2.28 -8.36 3.00
CA MET A 73 1.30 -8.84 2.01
C MET A 73 1.83 -8.71 0.58
N VAL A 74 2.50 -7.60 0.24
CA VAL A 74 3.06 -7.37 -1.10
C VAL A 74 4.11 -8.44 -1.44
N SER A 75 4.88 -8.92 -0.47
CA SER A 75 5.91 -9.96 -0.70
C SER A 75 5.36 -11.30 -1.23
N ASP A 76 4.06 -11.57 -1.10
CA ASP A 76 3.42 -12.75 -1.72
C ASP A 76 3.24 -12.62 -3.23
N TYR A 77 3.31 -11.40 -3.76
CA TYR A 77 2.98 -11.08 -5.15
C TYR A 77 4.18 -10.48 -5.90
N LEU A 78 4.95 -9.60 -5.26
CA LEU A 78 6.15 -8.98 -5.81
C LEU A 78 7.29 -9.06 -4.79
N PHE A 79 8.20 -10.00 -5.01
CA PHE A 79 9.35 -10.25 -4.14
C PHE A 79 10.62 -9.60 -4.70
N ARG A 80 10.77 -8.29 -4.51
CA ARG A 80 11.92 -7.48 -4.96
C ARG A 80 12.27 -6.41 -3.92
N THR A 81 13.56 -6.11 -3.74
CA THR A 81 14.06 -5.21 -2.68
C THR A 81 13.40 -3.83 -2.74
N ASP A 82 13.41 -3.18 -3.90
CA ASP A 82 12.83 -1.85 -4.09
C ASP A 82 11.33 -1.83 -3.76
N ILE A 83 10.59 -2.88 -4.09
CA ILE A 83 9.16 -2.98 -3.82
C ILE A 83 8.87 -3.11 -2.33
N LEU A 84 9.63 -3.95 -1.61
CA LEU A 84 9.44 -4.10 -0.16
C LEU A 84 9.86 -2.83 0.59
N VAL A 85 10.98 -2.21 0.20
CA VAL A 85 11.43 -0.94 0.78
C VAL A 85 10.41 0.17 0.51
N THR A 86 9.95 0.34 -0.73
CA THR A 86 8.91 1.31 -1.08
C THR A 86 7.62 1.05 -0.30
N SER A 87 7.21 -0.21 -0.13
CA SER A 87 6.03 -0.55 0.67
C SER A 87 6.17 -0.13 2.14
N ILE A 88 7.36 -0.31 2.73
CA ILE A 88 7.65 0.11 4.11
C ILE A 88 7.68 1.64 4.24
N LEU A 89 8.07 2.36 3.19
CA LEU A 89 8.22 3.82 3.21
C LEU A 89 7.02 4.59 2.63
N HIS A 90 5.99 3.90 2.14
CA HIS A 90 4.98 4.49 1.24
C HIS A 90 4.21 5.70 1.80
N ASP A 91 4.05 5.81 3.12
CA ASP A 91 3.32 6.87 3.81
C ASP A 91 4.24 7.91 4.46
N THR A 92 5.56 7.67 4.46
CA THR A 92 6.52 8.47 5.24
C THR A 92 6.64 9.92 4.78
N ILE A 93 6.60 10.18 3.47
CA ILE A 93 6.63 11.56 2.95
C ILE A 93 5.35 12.31 3.31
N GLU A 94 4.19 11.63 3.34
CA GLU A 94 2.91 12.30 3.60
C GLU A 94 2.68 12.54 5.10
N ASP A 95 3.08 11.60 5.94
CA ASP A 95 2.69 11.56 7.36
C ASP A 95 3.83 11.90 8.33
N THR A 96 5.04 12.19 7.84
CA THR A 96 6.23 12.50 8.66
C THR A 96 7.10 13.59 8.03
N GLU A 97 8.20 13.96 8.72
CA GLU A 97 9.20 14.90 8.21
C GLU A 97 10.23 14.26 7.25
N LEU A 98 10.08 12.98 6.89
CA LEU A 98 10.99 12.32 5.95
C LEU A 98 10.79 12.88 4.53
N THR A 99 11.86 13.41 3.93
CA THR A 99 11.80 14.00 2.59
C THR A 99 12.23 13.04 1.49
N LYS A 100 11.80 13.33 0.24
CA LYS A 100 12.21 12.59 -0.95
C LYS A 100 13.72 12.62 -1.14
N GLU A 101 14.37 13.75 -0.88
CA GLU A 101 15.84 13.92 -1.00
C GLU A 101 16.54 12.99 -0.02
N LYS A 102 15.99 12.82 1.18
CA LYS A 102 16.57 11.91 2.16
C LYS A 102 16.41 10.46 1.72
N ILE A 103 15.25 10.06 1.19
CA ILE A 103 15.04 8.72 0.64
C ILE A 103 15.98 8.47 -0.55
N LEU A 104 16.18 9.46 -1.42
CA LEU A 104 17.11 9.40 -2.55
C LEU A 104 18.55 9.12 -2.09
N GLN A 105 19.01 9.81 -1.04
CA GLN A 105 20.35 9.61 -0.48
C GLN A 105 20.53 8.21 0.12
N GLU A 106 19.47 7.68 0.75
CA GLU A 106 19.58 6.48 1.60
C GLU A 106 19.24 5.18 0.88
N PHE A 107 18.34 5.24 -0.10
CA PHE A 107 17.77 4.08 -0.81
C PHE A 107 17.86 4.22 -2.34
N GLY A 108 18.31 5.37 -2.83
CA GLY A 108 18.49 5.63 -4.26
C GLY A 108 17.25 6.12 -4.99
N LYS A 109 17.45 6.43 -6.28
CA LYS A 109 16.50 7.20 -7.09
C LYS A 109 15.19 6.46 -7.37
N ASN A 110 15.26 5.16 -7.61
CA ASN A 110 14.07 4.37 -7.96
C ASN A 110 13.05 4.37 -6.82
N ILE A 111 13.51 4.02 -5.61
CA ILE A 111 12.66 3.99 -4.39
C ILE A 111 12.14 5.40 -4.08
N ALA A 112 12.98 6.43 -4.13
CA ALA A 112 12.54 7.81 -3.89
C ALA A 112 11.42 8.27 -4.83
N ASN A 113 11.48 7.87 -6.11
CA ASN A 113 10.43 8.17 -7.07
C ASN A 113 9.15 7.36 -6.79
N GLN A 114 9.27 6.06 -6.52
CA GLN A 114 8.11 5.21 -6.22
C GLN A 114 7.38 5.65 -4.94
N VAL A 115 8.11 6.07 -3.89
CA VAL A 115 7.49 6.61 -2.67
C VAL A 115 6.81 7.95 -2.98
N MET A 116 7.42 8.83 -3.77
CA MET A 116 6.79 10.09 -4.19
C MET A 116 5.51 9.86 -5.02
N ASP A 117 5.49 8.82 -5.87
CA ASP A 117 4.31 8.43 -6.63
C ASP A 117 3.13 8.05 -5.71
N LEU A 118 3.42 7.49 -4.53
CA LEU A 118 2.46 7.11 -3.49
C LEU A 118 2.05 8.25 -2.55
N THR A 119 2.69 9.42 -2.65
CA THR A 119 2.34 10.62 -1.88
C THR A 119 1.21 11.41 -2.52
N ARG A 120 0.16 11.74 -1.77
CA ARG A 120 -1.02 12.49 -2.31
C ARG A 120 -0.79 13.98 -2.40
N ILE A 121 0.09 14.52 -1.58
CA ILE A 121 0.51 15.92 -1.67
C ILE A 121 1.52 16.01 -2.81
N LYS A 122 1.11 16.65 -3.91
CA LYS A 122 1.96 16.82 -5.10
C LYS A 122 2.90 18.02 -4.93
N GLU A 123 3.90 18.14 -5.81
CA GLU A 123 4.93 19.19 -5.72
C GLU A 123 4.35 20.61 -5.76
N ASN A 124 3.17 20.78 -6.34
CA ASN A 124 2.41 22.05 -6.35
C ASN A 124 1.60 22.30 -5.05
N GLY A 125 1.74 21.46 -4.03
CA GLY A 125 1.01 21.54 -2.76
C GLY A 125 -0.42 21.02 -2.79
N ILE A 126 -0.93 20.60 -3.95
CA ILE A 126 -2.30 20.09 -4.08
C ILE A 126 -2.37 18.66 -3.52
N LYS A 127 -3.29 18.44 -2.58
CA LYS A 127 -3.61 17.11 -2.06
C LYS A 127 -4.69 16.45 -2.90
N ILE A 128 -4.31 15.46 -3.70
CA ILE A 128 -5.26 14.69 -4.50
C ILE A 128 -5.94 13.58 -3.67
N SER A 129 -7.10 13.14 -4.12
CA SER A 129 -7.78 11.97 -3.57
C SER A 129 -7.02 10.67 -3.87
N SER A 130 -7.36 9.61 -3.15
CA SER A 130 -6.74 8.30 -3.43
C SER A 130 -7.24 7.69 -4.74
N ALA A 131 -8.45 8.07 -5.19
CA ALA A 131 -8.97 7.67 -6.49
C ALA A 131 -8.21 8.34 -7.64
N GLU A 132 -7.97 9.65 -7.55
CA GLU A 132 -7.18 10.39 -8.55
C GLU A 132 -5.75 9.86 -8.65
N MET A 133 -5.11 9.55 -7.51
CA MET A 133 -3.79 8.93 -7.49
C MET A 133 -3.78 7.60 -8.24
N VAL A 134 -4.75 6.73 -7.95
CA VAL A 134 -4.88 5.43 -8.64
C VAL A 134 -5.05 5.61 -10.14
N GLU A 135 -5.89 6.56 -10.56
CA GLU A 135 -6.11 6.85 -11.98
C GLU A 135 -4.83 7.34 -12.66
N MET A 136 -4.06 8.22 -12.01
CA MET A 136 -2.76 8.68 -12.51
C MET A 136 -1.78 7.51 -12.67
N LEU A 137 -1.59 6.69 -11.63
CA LEU A 137 -0.67 5.56 -11.66
C LEU A 137 -1.06 4.52 -12.74
N TYR A 138 -2.37 4.33 -12.95
CA TYR A 138 -2.90 3.47 -14.02
C TYR A 138 -2.56 4.03 -15.40
N LYS A 139 -2.82 5.31 -15.65
CA LYS A 139 -2.50 5.99 -16.92
C LYS A 139 -0.99 5.94 -17.23
N GLU A 140 -0.16 6.07 -16.19
CA GLU A 140 1.30 6.00 -16.29
C GLU A 140 1.85 4.56 -16.33
N LYS A 141 0.99 3.54 -16.26
CA LYS A 141 1.36 2.11 -16.27
C LYS A 141 2.35 1.73 -15.15
N LYS A 142 2.21 2.36 -13.98
CA LYS A 142 3.03 2.08 -12.79
C LYS A 142 2.49 0.87 -12.02
N HIS A 143 2.55 -0.31 -12.64
CA HIS A 143 1.98 -1.56 -12.11
C HIS A 143 2.45 -1.90 -10.69
N ASP A 144 3.76 -1.87 -10.45
CA ASP A 144 4.34 -2.21 -9.14
C ASP A 144 3.83 -1.27 -8.03
N VAL A 145 3.79 0.03 -8.31
CA VAL A 145 3.33 1.05 -7.36
C VAL A 145 1.82 0.95 -7.12
N LEU A 146 1.04 0.63 -8.15
CA LEU A 146 -0.39 0.34 -8.02
C LEU A 146 -0.65 -0.86 -7.12
N LEU A 147 0.19 -1.91 -7.22
CA LEU A 147 0.06 -3.08 -6.37
C LEU A 147 0.28 -2.71 -4.90
N ILE A 148 1.33 -1.93 -4.60
CA ILE A 148 1.56 -1.41 -3.24
C ILE A 148 0.33 -0.62 -2.76
N LYS A 149 -0.22 0.26 -3.61
CA LYS A 149 -1.38 1.07 -3.26
C LYS A 149 -2.64 0.22 -3.01
N LEU A 150 -2.81 -0.87 -3.75
CA LEU A 150 -3.89 -1.84 -3.54
C LEU A 150 -3.75 -2.54 -2.18
N PHE A 151 -2.55 -2.97 -1.78
CA PHE A 151 -2.34 -3.61 -0.48
C PHE A 151 -2.40 -2.63 0.70
N ASP A 152 -1.98 -1.38 0.53
CA ASP A 152 -2.30 -0.28 1.46
C ASP A 152 -3.82 -0.19 1.66
N ARG A 153 -4.60 -0.20 0.57
CA ARG A 153 -6.06 -0.19 0.66
C ARG A 153 -6.61 -1.41 1.37
N LEU A 154 -6.09 -2.61 1.08
CA LEU A 154 -6.52 -3.85 1.74
C LEU A 154 -6.40 -3.72 3.27
N HIS A 155 -5.22 -3.32 3.74
CA HIS A 155 -4.97 -3.15 5.17
C HIS A 155 -5.86 -2.07 5.79
N ASN A 156 -6.12 -0.98 5.07
CA ASN A 156 -7.01 0.08 5.53
C ASN A 156 -8.45 -0.41 5.74
N ILE A 157 -8.95 -1.30 4.89
CA ILE A 157 -10.29 -1.89 5.06
C ILE A 157 -10.29 -2.93 6.19
N GLN A 158 -9.24 -3.74 6.31
CA GLN A 158 -9.12 -4.72 7.40
C GLN A 158 -9.13 -4.05 8.79
N THR A 159 -8.53 -2.87 8.89
CA THR A 159 -8.44 -2.07 10.13
C THR A 159 -9.50 -0.97 10.25
N ILE A 160 -10.52 -0.97 9.38
CA ILE A 160 -11.49 0.12 9.25
C ILE A 160 -12.29 0.41 10.52
N GLY A 161 -12.42 -0.56 11.43
CA GLY A 161 -13.15 -0.41 12.68
C GLY A 161 -12.58 0.65 13.63
N ALA A 162 -11.33 1.06 13.45
CA ALA A 162 -10.71 2.13 14.23
C ALA A 162 -10.90 3.53 13.60
N LYS A 163 -11.53 3.64 12.43
CA LYS A 163 -11.75 4.91 11.72
C LYS A 163 -13.10 5.51 12.09
N SER A 164 -13.23 6.84 11.96
CA SER A 164 -14.54 7.51 12.08
C SER A 164 -15.50 7.04 10.98
N PRO A 165 -16.83 7.08 11.21
CA PRO A 165 -17.81 6.64 10.22
C PRO A 165 -17.67 7.31 8.85
N GLU A 166 -17.35 8.61 8.83
CA GLU A 166 -17.13 9.38 7.60
C GLU A 166 -15.90 8.87 6.82
N LYS A 167 -14.77 8.66 7.52
CA LYS A 167 -13.55 8.11 6.92
C LYS A 167 -13.78 6.69 6.43
N ALA A 168 -14.48 5.86 7.21
CA ALA A 168 -14.83 4.50 6.82
C ALA A 168 -15.70 4.50 5.55
N LYS A 169 -16.74 5.34 5.48
CA LYS A 169 -17.58 5.49 4.29
C LYS A 169 -16.78 5.90 3.05
N LYS A 170 -15.86 6.85 3.20
CA LYS A 170 -14.98 7.28 2.10
C LYS A 170 -14.10 6.12 1.62
N ILE A 171 -13.44 5.41 2.54
CA ILE A 171 -12.59 4.26 2.21
C ILE A 171 -13.39 3.18 1.46
N VAL A 172 -14.56 2.81 1.95
CA VAL A 172 -15.42 1.79 1.32
C VAL A 172 -15.84 2.23 -0.08
N ASN A 173 -16.34 3.46 -0.24
CA ASN A 173 -16.78 3.97 -1.55
C ASN A 173 -15.63 4.03 -2.56
N GLU A 174 -14.47 4.58 -2.17
CA GLU A 174 -13.28 4.61 -3.02
C GLU A 174 -12.84 3.20 -3.42
N THR A 175 -12.92 2.24 -2.48
CA THR A 175 -12.54 0.86 -2.76
C THR A 175 -13.41 0.25 -3.84
N LEU A 176 -14.73 0.33 -3.66
CA LEU A 176 -15.71 -0.27 -4.56
C LEU A 176 -15.67 0.35 -5.96
N ILE A 177 -15.34 1.64 -6.06
CA ILE A 177 -15.35 2.38 -7.33
C ILE A 177 -13.99 2.30 -8.04
N SER A 178 -12.87 2.41 -7.31
CA SER A 178 -11.55 2.65 -7.93
C SER A 178 -10.51 1.56 -7.67
N PHE A 179 -10.66 0.72 -6.63
CA PHE A 179 -9.62 -0.26 -6.30
C PHE A 179 -9.94 -1.68 -6.78
N ILE A 180 -11.21 -2.11 -6.71
CA ILE A 180 -11.60 -3.44 -7.18
C ILE A 180 -11.21 -3.64 -8.65
N VAL A 181 -11.38 -2.60 -9.46
CA VAL A 181 -11.10 -2.60 -10.90
C VAL A 181 -9.62 -2.84 -11.24
N LEU A 182 -8.72 -2.61 -10.28
CA LEU A 182 -7.29 -2.83 -10.46
C LEU A 182 -6.92 -4.31 -10.39
N MET A 183 -7.71 -5.16 -9.76
CA MET A 183 -7.32 -6.55 -9.50
C MET A 183 -7.17 -7.38 -10.78
N PRO A 184 -8.10 -7.34 -11.75
CA PRO A 184 -7.89 -7.98 -13.04
C PRO A 184 -6.69 -7.38 -13.79
N TYR A 185 -6.56 -6.05 -13.75
CA TYR A 185 -5.46 -5.33 -14.41
C TYR A 185 -4.08 -5.71 -13.85
N LEU A 186 -3.99 -5.97 -12.55
CA LEU A 186 -2.78 -6.40 -11.86
C LEU A 186 -2.60 -7.93 -11.86
N GLY A 187 -3.46 -8.69 -12.55
CA GLY A 187 -3.35 -10.15 -12.67
C GLY A 187 -3.72 -10.92 -11.39
N ILE A 188 -4.49 -10.32 -10.48
CA ILE A 188 -4.88 -10.89 -9.18
C ILE A 188 -6.41 -10.86 -8.94
N PRO A 189 -7.24 -11.33 -9.89
CA PRO A 189 -8.70 -11.26 -9.78
C PRO A 189 -9.27 -12.04 -8.58
N SER A 190 -8.51 -13.00 -8.02
CA SER A 190 -8.92 -13.78 -6.85
C SER A 190 -9.17 -12.92 -5.60
N LEU A 191 -8.58 -11.72 -5.51
CA LEU A 191 -8.77 -10.83 -4.37
C LEU A 191 -10.09 -10.03 -4.41
N GLU A 192 -10.79 -9.98 -5.54
CA GLU A 192 -12.01 -9.18 -5.69
C GLU A 192 -13.07 -9.56 -4.67
N LYS A 193 -13.35 -10.86 -4.57
CA LYS A 193 -14.33 -11.40 -3.63
C LYS A 193 -13.93 -11.10 -2.18
N HIS A 194 -12.63 -11.11 -1.88
CA HIS A 194 -12.14 -10.80 -0.53
C HIS A 194 -12.38 -9.33 -0.17
N PHE A 195 -11.95 -8.40 -1.02
CA PHE A 195 -12.20 -6.96 -0.84
C PHE A 195 -13.68 -6.65 -0.72
N TYR A 196 -14.50 -7.25 -1.56
CA TYR A 196 -15.94 -7.05 -1.53
C TYR A 196 -16.55 -7.46 -0.17
N ARG A 197 -16.17 -8.64 0.35
CA ARG A 197 -16.62 -9.11 1.67
C ARG A 197 -16.19 -8.16 2.79
N LEU A 198 -14.95 -7.66 2.73
CA LEU A 198 -14.46 -6.69 3.71
C LEU A 198 -15.24 -5.37 3.65
N CYS A 199 -15.55 -4.85 2.47
CA CYS A 199 -16.36 -3.64 2.29
C CYS A 199 -17.79 -3.82 2.81
N LEU A 200 -18.43 -4.96 2.55
CA LEU A 200 -19.76 -5.27 3.10
C LEU A 200 -19.73 -5.30 4.62
N HIS A 201 -18.78 -6.04 5.20
CA HIS A 201 -18.63 -6.12 6.65
C HIS A 201 -18.42 -4.73 7.27
N ALA A 202 -17.57 -3.90 6.64
CA ALA A 202 -17.33 -2.53 7.08
C ALA A 202 -18.60 -1.65 7.03
N THR A 203 -19.44 -1.84 6.02
CA THR A 203 -20.70 -1.11 5.82
C THR A 203 -21.69 -1.45 6.94
N HIS A 204 -21.89 -2.74 7.22
CA HIS A 204 -22.75 -3.20 8.31
C HIS A 204 -22.24 -2.76 9.69
N LYS A 205 -20.96 -2.99 9.98
CA LYS A 205 -20.35 -2.68 11.29
C LYS A 205 -20.44 -1.19 11.63
N ASN A 206 -20.23 -0.31 10.64
CA ASN A 206 -20.28 1.14 10.83
C ASN A 206 -21.68 1.74 10.64
N ARG A 207 -22.73 0.91 10.49
CA ARG A 207 -24.11 1.33 10.21
C ARG A 207 -24.20 2.33 9.06
N LEU A 208 -23.34 2.16 8.06
CA LEU A 208 -23.38 3.00 6.87
C LEU A 208 -24.67 2.66 6.12
N LYS A 209 -25.46 3.66 5.73
CA LYS A 209 -26.62 3.44 4.85
C LYS A 209 -26.15 2.68 3.61
N GLU A 210 -26.78 1.55 3.30
CA GLU A 210 -26.52 0.82 2.05
C GLU A 210 -26.70 1.79 0.89
N ASN A 211 -25.61 2.04 0.17
CA ASN A 211 -25.60 3.01 -0.91
C ASN A 211 -26.23 2.35 -2.15
N THR A 212 -27.42 2.78 -2.56
CA THR A 212 -28.09 2.42 -3.83
C THR A 212 -27.26 2.70 -5.09
N LEU A 213 -26.14 3.43 -4.95
CA LEU A 213 -25.07 3.56 -5.95
C LEU A 213 -24.41 2.23 -6.33
N PHE A 214 -24.48 1.22 -5.45
CA PHE A 214 -23.83 -0.07 -5.59
C PHE A 214 -24.30 -0.85 -6.84
N THR A 215 -25.62 -0.94 -7.08
CA THR A 215 -26.19 -1.67 -8.23
C THR A 215 -25.98 -0.93 -9.55
N ASN A 216 -26.05 0.40 -9.54
CA ASN A 216 -25.93 1.23 -10.74
C ASN A 216 -24.48 1.38 -11.23
N ASN A 217 -23.51 1.49 -10.30
CA ASN A 217 -22.09 1.56 -10.68
C ASN A 217 -21.56 0.21 -11.15
N LEU A 218 -21.99 -0.91 -10.56
CA LEU A 218 -21.68 -2.25 -11.08
C LEU A 218 -22.18 -2.42 -12.52
N ARG A 219 -23.40 -1.94 -12.84
CA ARG A 219 -23.97 -2.06 -14.18
C ARG A 219 -23.25 -1.20 -15.22
N LYS A 220 -22.88 0.03 -14.89
CA LYS A 220 -22.03 0.88 -15.72
C LYS A 220 -20.60 0.33 -15.86
N PHE A 221 -20.07 -0.27 -14.80
CA PHE A 221 -18.74 -0.85 -14.74
C PHE A 221 -18.59 -2.08 -15.64
N TRP A 222 -19.53 -3.04 -15.53
CA TRP A 222 -19.60 -4.18 -16.46
C TRP A 222 -19.77 -3.73 -17.92
N SER A 223 -20.49 -2.63 -18.16
CA SER A 223 -20.63 -2.05 -19.50
C SER A 223 -19.32 -1.45 -20.03
N TYR A 224 -18.53 -0.76 -19.20
CA TYR A 224 -17.24 -0.17 -19.60
C TYR A 224 -16.15 -1.23 -19.85
N PHE A 225 -16.15 -2.31 -19.07
CA PHE A 225 -15.18 -3.39 -19.22
C PHE A 225 -15.50 -4.32 -20.40
N LYS A 226 -16.78 -4.65 -20.64
CA LYS A 226 -17.18 -5.50 -21.78
C LYS A 226 -16.78 -4.90 -23.14
N HIS A 227 -16.63 -3.58 -23.23
CA HIS A 227 -16.17 -2.90 -24.45
C HIS A 227 -14.65 -2.82 -24.60
N ASN A 228 -13.86 -3.08 -23.54
CA ASN A 228 -12.40 -2.90 -23.55
C ASN A 228 -11.61 -4.21 -23.38
N THR A 229 -12.26 -5.36 -23.27
CA THR A 229 -11.61 -6.68 -23.12
C THR A 229 -11.57 -7.54 -24.38
N GLU A 230 -11.89 -7.02 -25.57
CA GLU A 230 -11.73 -7.76 -26.84
C GLU A 230 -10.26 -7.87 -27.33
N SER A 231 -9.26 -7.58 -26.50
CA SER A 231 -7.86 -7.67 -26.93
C SER A 231 -6.89 -8.04 -25.83
N ILE A 232 -7.11 -9.18 -25.15
CA ILE A 232 -6.01 -9.89 -24.48
C ILE A 232 -6.18 -11.39 -24.77
N ASN A 233 -5.74 -11.81 -25.96
CA ASN A 233 -5.36 -13.20 -26.20
C ASN A 233 -4.01 -13.41 -25.51
N ILE A 234 -4.02 -14.17 -24.40
CA ILE A 234 -2.80 -14.66 -23.77
C ILE A 234 -2.46 -15.98 -24.47
N ILE A 235 -1.34 -15.98 -25.21
CA ILE A 235 -0.51 -17.17 -25.46
C ILE A 235 0.54 -17.20 -24.34
#